data_AF-A0A7X9TUD6-F1
#
_entry.id   AF-A0A7X9TUD6-F1
#
_cell.length_a   1.000
_cell.length_b   1.000
_cell.length_c   1.000
_cell.angle_alpha   90.00
_cell.angle_beta   90.00
_cell.angle_gamma   90.00
#
_symmetry.space_group_name_H-M   'P 1'
#
loop_
_entity.id
_entity.type
_entity.pdbx_description
1 polymer ?
#
loop_
_entity_poly.entity_id
_entity_poly.type
_entity_poly.pdbx_seq_one_letter_code
_entity_poly.pdbx_strand_id
1 'polypeptide(L)'
;GGQIFLNMATGGFGSQVTANTSEDLKKILGGAAYLFTGLSRFSELKAAYGELEGPDFHWKGELLALGIGNGRQAGGGHELCPGAMADDGLLDVSILPAPQEVVGTLRELMTNGWGLDTMFVRARLPWVNIKVAQGLYINLDGEPLEGDDLHFEALPKALRVHLPVDSPLVVKADDLLAHRE
;
A
#
# COMPACT_ATOMS: atom_id res chain seq x y z
N GLY A 1 12.52 -19.04 -6.72
CA GLY A 1 13.18 -17.90 -6.03
C GLY A 1 12.14 -16.82 -5.85
N GLY A 2 12.23 -16.02 -4.79
CA GLY A 2 11.32 -14.88 -4.57
C GLY A 2 11.62 -13.71 -5.52
N GLN A 3 10.67 -12.78 -5.65
CA GLN A 3 10.85 -11.48 -6.30
C GLN A 3 11.24 -10.43 -5.24
N ILE A 4 12.03 -9.43 -5.63
CA ILE A 4 12.47 -8.35 -4.75
C ILE A 4 11.92 -7.04 -5.30
N PHE A 5 11.43 -6.18 -4.40
CA PHE A 5 11.12 -4.78 -4.70
C PHE A 5 11.90 -3.89 -3.72
N LEU A 6 12.19 -2.66 -4.13
CA LEU A 6 12.92 -1.68 -3.34
C LEU A 6 11.99 -0.65 -2.70
N ASN A 7 10.94 -0.22 -3.39
CA ASN A 7 10.12 0.92 -2.95
C ASN A 7 8.73 0.48 -2.47
N MET A 8 7.88 -0.01 -3.37
CA MET A 8 6.48 -0.28 -3.05
C MET A 8 5.93 -1.49 -3.79
N ALA A 9 5.25 -2.37 -3.05
CA ALA A 9 4.28 -3.29 -3.60
C ALA A 9 2.87 -2.68 -3.47
N THR A 10 2.17 -2.50 -4.59
CA THR A 10 0.82 -1.93 -4.62
C THR A 10 -0.16 -2.94 -5.19
N GLY A 11 -1.16 -3.29 -4.40
CA GLY A 11 -2.30 -4.10 -4.81
C GLY A 11 -3.49 -3.22 -5.14
N GLY A 12 -4.04 -3.42 -6.33
CA GLY A 12 -5.33 -2.88 -6.73
C GLY A 12 -6.16 -4.03 -7.27
N PHE A 13 -7.35 -4.24 -6.71
CA PHE A 13 -8.17 -5.37 -7.10
C PHE A 13 -8.95 -5.01 -8.36
N GLY A 14 -8.48 -5.44 -9.54
CA GLY A 14 -9.26 -5.26 -10.77
C GLY A 14 -8.49 -5.49 -12.07
N SER A 15 -8.60 -6.70 -12.65
CA SER A 15 -8.40 -6.92 -14.08
C SER A 15 -9.12 -8.18 -14.60
N GLN A 16 -10.43 -8.32 -14.32
CA GLN A 16 -11.32 -9.04 -15.23
C GLN A 16 -12.61 -8.25 -15.49
N VAL A 17 -12.84 -7.99 -16.77
CA VAL A 17 -13.95 -7.24 -17.35
C VAL A 17 -15.29 -7.76 -16.81
N THR A 18 -15.96 -6.95 -15.99
CA THR A 18 -17.42 -6.95 -15.82
C THR A 18 -17.81 -5.69 -15.08
N ALA A 19 -18.35 -4.73 -15.82
CA ALA A 19 -18.83 -3.44 -15.34
C ALA A 19 -20.09 -3.63 -14.49
N ASN A 20 -19.99 -3.51 -13.17
CA ASN A 20 -21.12 -3.35 -12.25
C ASN A 20 -20.67 -2.70 -10.92
N THR A 21 -19.90 -1.61 -11.00
CA THR A 21 -19.50 -0.82 -9.83
C THR A 21 -20.61 0.20 -9.52
N SER A 22 -21.15 0.18 -8.29
CA SER A 22 -22.18 1.13 -7.84
C SER A 22 -21.68 2.58 -7.95
N GLU A 23 -22.58 3.52 -8.26
CA GLU A 23 -22.26 4.96 -8.36
C GLU A 23 -21.65 5.53 -7.06
N ASP A 24 -21.98 4.91 -5.96
CA ASP A 24 -21.56 5.23 -4.61
C ASP A 24 -20.09 4.86 -4.36
N LEU A 25 -19.68 3.65 -4.77
CA LEU A 25 -18.28 3.26 -4.72
C LEU A 25 -17.42 4.15 -5.63
N LYS A 26 -17.95 4.60 -6.77
CA LYS A 26 -17.25 5.55 -7.65
C LYS A 26 -16.95 6.91 -7.01
N LYS A 27 -17.75 7.40 -6.05
CA LYS A 27 -17.49 8.68 -5.37
C LYS A 27 -16.33 8.58 -4.38
N ILE A 28 -16.30 7.49 -3.60
CA ILE A 28 -15.21 7.19 -2.66
C ILE A 28 -13.93 6.89 -3.43
N LEU A 29 -14.05 6.07 -4.49
CA LEU A 29 -12.98 5.87 -5.44
C LEU A 29 -12.54 7.19 -6.05
N GLY A 30 -13.41 8.13 -6.42
CA GLY A 30 -12.99 9.45 -6.94
C GLY A 30 -12.12 10.26 -5.98
N GLY A 31 -12.37 10.19 -4.67
CA GLY A 31 -11.55 10.84 -3.63
C GLY A 31 -10.20 10.14 -3.39
N ALA A 32 -10.17 8.81 -3.45
CA ALA A 32 -8.95 7.99 -3.34
C ALA A 32 -8.20 7.85 -4.67
N ALA A 33 -8.86 8.08 -5.82
CA ALA A 33 -8.32 7.96 -7.17
C ALA A 33 -7.21 8.96 -7.37
N TYR A 34 -7.30 10.12 -6.70
CA TYR A 34 -6.23 11.10 -6.71
C TYR A 34 -4.93 10.51 -6.17
N LEU A 35 -4.96 9.64 -5.14
CA LEU A 35 -3.78 8.95 -4.58
C LEU A 35 -3.22 7.82 -5.47
N PHE A 36 -3.88 7.51 -6.58
CA PHE A 36 -3.51 6.36 -7.42
C PHE A 36 -3.65 6.67 -8.92
N THR A 37 -3.58 7.95 -9.31
CA THR A 37 -3.75 8.39 -10.70
C THR A 37 -2.73 7.80 -11.68
N GLY A 38 -1.62 7.23 -11.20
CA GLY A 38 -0.67 6.44 -11.99
C GLY A 38 -1.18 5.06 -12.44
N LEU A 39 -2.29 4.57 -11.86
CA LEU A 39 -3.03 3.41 -12.35
C LEU A 39 -4.10 3.89 -13.33
N SER A 40 -3.80 3.80 -14.63
CA SER A 40 -4.70 4.19 -15.73
C SER A 40 -6.07 3.48 -15.74
N ARG A 41 -6.30 2.55 -14.81
CA ARG A 41 -7.52 1.73 -14.66
C ARG A 41 -8.15 1.79 -13.26
N PHE A 42 -7.93 2.86 -12.49
CA PHE A 42 -8.49 2.98 -11.14
C PHE A 42 -10.04 2.86 -11.07
N SER A 43 -10.74 3.24 -12.15
CA SER A 43 -12.20 3.06 -12.26
C SER A 43 -12.66 1.60 -12.36
N GLU A 44 -11.74 0.65 -12.54
CA GLU A 44 -11.99 -0.79 -12.65
C GLU A 44 -11.77 -1.53 -11.31
N LEU A 45 -11.47 -0.81 -10.22
CA LEU A 45 -11.29 -1.41 -8.91
C LEU A 45 -12.60 -2.04 -8.40
N LYS A 46 -12.53 -3.33 -8.10
CA LYS A 46 -13.54 -4.11 -7.39
C LYS A 46 -13.03 -4.40 -6.00
N ALA A 47 -13.91 -4.41 -5.01
CA ALA A 47 -13.55 -4.94 -3.71
C ALA A 47 -13.17 -6.42 -3.85
N ALA A 48 -12.14 -6.85 -3.14
CA ALA A 48 -11.87 -8.27 -2.96
C ALA A 48 -11.74 -8.58 -1.48
N TYR A 49 -12.15 -9.78 -1.11
CA TYR A 49 -11.92 -10.29 0.23
C TYR A 49 -10.47 -10.73 0.38
N GLY A 50 -9.81 -10.20 1.39
CA GLY A 50 -8.45 -10.56 1.76
C GLY A 50 -8.29 -10.73 3.27
N GLU A 51 -7.27 -11.51 3.63
CA GLU A 51 -6.78 -11.71 4.99
C GLU A 51 -5.29 -11.35 5.01
N LEU A 52 -4.91 -10.48 5.94
CA LEU A 52 -3.53 -10.05 6.14
C LEU A 52 -3.12 -10.40 7.57
N GLU A 53 -1.96 -11.03 7.70
CA GLU A 53 -1.43 -11.51 8.98
C GLU A 53 0.05 -11.13 9.13
N GLY A 54 0.41 -10.65 10.31
CA GLY A 54 1.79 -10.39 10.72
C GLY A 54 1.92 -10.39 12.25
N PRO A 55 3.11 -10.10 12.79
CA PRO A 55 3.31 -10.04 14.24
C PRO A 55 2.37 -9.03 14.88
N ASP A 56 1.54 -9.48 15.83
CA ASP A 56 0.52 -8.67 16.52
C ASP A 56 -0.47 -7.94 15.59
N PHE A 57 -0.59 -8.39 14.34
CA PHE A 57 -1.47 -7.80 13.34
C PHE A 57 -2.28 -8.88 12.62
N HIS A 58 -3.59 -8.71 12.63
CA HIS A 58 -4.49 -9.53 11.85
C HIS A 58 -5.63 -8.66 11.33
N TRP A 59 -5.83 -8.66 10.02
CA TRP A 59 -6.90 -7.94 9.37
C TRP A 59 -7.60 -8.87 8.38
N LYS A 60 -8.93 -8.76 8.29
CA LYS A 60 -9.73 -9.47 7.29
C LYS A 60 -10.89 -8.61 6.84
N GLY A 61 -11.20 -8.66 5.55
CA GLY A 61 -12.34 -7.93 5.00
C GLY A 61 -12.23 -7.69 3.52
N GLU A 62 -13.18 -6.91 3.01
CA GLU A 62 -13.13 -6.38 1.67
C GLU A 62 -12.21 -5.15 1.62
N LEU A 63 -11.29 -5.11 0.66
CA LEU A 63 -10.39 -3.99 0.44
C LEU A 63 -10.41 -3.54 -1.03
N LEU A 64 -10.18 -2.24 -1.23
CA LEU A 64 -10.11 -1.60 -2.54
C LEU A 64 -8.67 -1.42 -3.03
N ALA A 65 -7.76 -1.16 -2.10
CA ALA A 65 -6.35 -0.96 -2.39
C ALA A 65 -5.49 -1.43 -1.22
N LEU A 66 -4.26 -1.81 -1.56
CA LEU A 66 -3.21 -2.23 -0.64
C LEU A 66 -1.89 -1.57 -1.04
N GLY A 67 -1.16 -1.06 -0.07
CA GLY A 67 0.24 -0.67 -0.20
C GLY A 67 1.10 -1.41 0.83
N ILE A 68 2.25 -1.91 0.41
CA ILE A 68 3.29 -2.47 1.27
C ILE A 68 4.59 -1.75 0.87
N GLY A 69 5.04 -0.86 1.74
CA GLY A 69 6.09 0.10 1.46
C GLY A 69 7.34 -0.17 2.27
N ASN A 70 8.45 -0.34 1.57
CA ASN A 70 9.77 -0.04 2.13
C ASN A 70 10.09 1.47 1.94
N GLY A 71 9.50 2.09 0.91
CA GLY A 71 9.43 3.55 0.72
C GLY A 71 8.02 4.10 0.93
N ARG A 72 7.88 5.43 0.80
CA ARG A 72 6.63 6.14 1.16
C ARG A 72 5.63 6.30 0.03
N GLN A 73 6.14 6.43 -1.20
CA GLN A 73 5.37 6.95 -2.32
C GLN A 73 5.40 6.00 -3.52
N ALA A 74 4.30 5.98 -4.27
CA ALA A 74 4.22 5.28 -5.55
C ALA A 74 3.39 6.06 -6.58
N GLY A 75 3.50 5.67 -7.85
CA GLY A 75 2.59 6.10 -8.91
C GLY A 75 2.51 7.61 -9.15
N GLY A 76 3.63 8.34 -9.04
CA GLY A 76 3.68 9.78 -9.34
C GLY A 76 3.68 10.72 -8.12
N GLY A 77 4.08 10.23 -6.93
CA GLY A 77 4.25 11.05 -5.73
C GLY A 77 3.17 10.87 -4.66
N HIS A 78 2.33 9.84 -4.79
CA HIS A 78 1.26 9.59 -3.83
C HIS A 78 1.80 8.87 -2.61
N GLU A 79 1.55 9.43 -1.43
CA GLU A 79 1.96 8.85 -0.15
C GLU A 79 1.01 7.74 0.29
N LEU A 80 1.42 6.49 0.04
CA LEU A 80 0.69 5.30 0.48
C LEU A 80 1.12 4.88 1.87
N CYS A 81 2.42 4.97 2.15
CA CYS A 81 3.04 4.54 3.39
C CYS A 81 3.84 5.69 4.00
N PRO A 82 3.20 6.77 4.49
CA PRO A 82 3.91 8.00 4.89
C PRO A 82 4.88 7.78 6.06
N GLY A 83 4.69 6.73 6.86
CA GLY A 83 5.56 6.35 7.98
C GLY A 83 6.79 5.53 7.58
N ALA A 84 6.88 5.07 6.33
CA ALA A 84 7.91 4.13 5.91
C ALA A 84 9.31 4.70 6.10
N MET A 85 10.21 3.83 6.56
CA MET A 85 11.64 4.05 6.70
C MET A 85 12.37 2.85 6.10
N ALA A 86 13.35 3.08 5.24
CA ALA A 86 13.99 2.04 4.44
C ALA A 86 15.11 1.28 5.20
N ASP A 87 15.48 1.73 6.40
CA ASP A 87 16.64 1.23 7.16
C ASP A 87 16.28 0.59 8.52
N ASP A 88 15.00 0.53 8.87
CA ASP A 88 14.55 0.05 10.18
C ASP A 88 14.21 -1.45 10.22
N GLY A 89 14.20 -2.11 9.05
CA GLY A 89 13.88 -3.53 8.89
C GLY A 89 12.39 -3.86 8.94
N LEU A 90 11.52 -2.87 8.69
CA LEU A 90 10.06 -3.05 8.68
C LEU A 90 9.45 -2.65 7.33
N LEU A 91 8.28 -3.22 7.04
CA LEU A 91 7.39 -2.82 5.96
C LEU A 91 6.21 -2.03 6.54
N ASP A 92 5.87 -0.91 5.92
CA ASP A 92 4.65 -0.17 6.21
C ASP A 92 3.52 -0.71 5.33
N VAL A 93 2.45 -1.18 5.96
CA VAL A 93 1.26 -1.72 5.30
C VAL A 93 0.13 -0.70 5.41
N SER A 94 -0.47 -0.34 4.28
CA SER A 94 -1.64 0.53 4.19
C SER A 94 -2.76 -0.18 3.43
N ILE A 95 -3.88 -0.40 4.12
CA ILE A 95 -5.06 -1.06 3.56
C ILE A 95 -6.15 0.01 3.44
N LEU A 96 -6.75 0.13 2.25
CA LEU A 96 -7.98 0.89 2.07
C LEU A 96 -9.16 -0.09 2.07
N PRO A 97 -9.92 -0.20 3.18
CA PRO A 97 -11.06 -1.09 3.24
C PRO A 97 -12.18 -0.65 2.28
N ALA A 98 -12.97 -1.60 1.81
CA ALA A 98 -14.22 -1.27 1.12
C ALA A 98 -15.23 -0.71 2.13
N PRO A 99 -15.93 0.39 1.80
CA PRO A 99 -16.92 0.99 2.68
C PRO A 99 -18.12 0.04 2.86
N GLN A 100 -18.44 -0.28 4.12
CA GLN A 100 -19.60 -1.11 4.47
C GLN A 100 -20.94 -0.36 4.20
N GLU A 101 -20.97 0.96 4.44
CA GLU A 101 -22.13 1.82 4.17
C GLU A 101 -21.69 3.12 3.48
N VAL A 102 -21.83 3.18 2.16
CA VAL A 102 -21.36 4.33 1.37
C VAL A 102 -22.04 5.64 1.77
N VAL A 103 -23.32 5.60 2.14
CA VAL A 103 -24.08 6.79 2.59
C VAL A 103 -23.53 7.34 3.91
N GLY A 104 -23.12 6.45 4.84
CA GLY A 104 -22.51 6.83 6.11
C GLY A 104 -21.15 7.50 5.89
N THR A 105 -20.30 6.90 5.06
CA THR A 105 -18.99 7.46 4.70
C THR A 105 -19.11 8.81 3.98
N LEU A 106 -20.08 8.97 3.06
CA LEU A 106 -20.35 10.24 2.39
C LEU A 106 -20.84 11.32 3.35
N ARG A 107 -21.72 10.97 4.30
CA ARG A 107 -22.19 11.91 5.33
C ARG A 107 -21.03 12.35 6.21
N GLU A 108 -20.18 11.43 6.64
CA GLU A 108 -19.00 11.70 7.45
C GLU A 108 -17.99 12.59 6.70
N LEU A 109 -17.74 12.33 5.40
CA LEU A 109 -16.95 13.19 4.51
C LEU A 109 -17.51 14.62 4.41
N MET A 110 -18.83 14.78 4.21
CA MET A 110 -19.47 16.09 4.12
C MET A 110 -19.52 16.85 5.44
N THR A 111 -19.65 16.13 6.56
CA THR A 111 -19.85 16.75 7.88
C THR A 111 -18.54 17.14 8.53
N ASN A 112 -17.50 16.31 8.36
CA ASN A 112 -16.27 16.42 9.13
C ASN A 112 -15.03 16.70 8.28
N GLY A 113 -15.14 16.73 6.94
CA GLY A 113 -14.04 17.05 6.03
C GLY A 113 -12.80 16.18 6.30
N TRP A 114 -12.80 14.93 5.85
CA TRP A 114 -11.79 13.98 6.31
C TRP A 114 -10.46 14.14 5.58
N GLY A 115 -9.38 14.21 6.35
CA GLY A 115 -8.05 13.88 5.86
C GLY A 115 -8.02 12.40 5.48
N LEU A 116 -7.63 12.11 4.24
CA LEU A 116 -7.64 10.76 3.65
C LEU A 116 -6.94 9.69 4.50
N ASP A 117 -6.02 10.11 5.39
CA ASP A 117 -5.23 9.26 6.28
C ASP A 117 -6.07 8.38 7.22
N THR A 118 -7.21 8.87 7.70
CA THR A 118 -8.03 8.15 8.67
C THR A 118 -8.90 7.05 8.05
N MET A 119 -8.93 6.96 6.71
CA MET A 119 -9.61 5.87 5.98
C MET A 119 -8.76 4.60 5.86
N PHE A 120 -7.44 4.70 6.08
CA PHE A 120 -6.55 3.57 5.94
C PHE A 120 -6.39 2.82 7.26
N VAL A 121 -6.45 1.50 7.19
CA VAL A 121 -5.89 0.66 8.25
C VAL A 121 -4.40 0.55 8.00
N ARG A 122 -3.59 0.86 9.00
CA ARG A 122 -2.12 0.85 8.89
C ARG A 122 -1.50 -0.13 9.86
N ALA A 123 -0.43 -0.77 9.42
CA ALA A 123 0.43 -1.61 10.25
C ALA A 123 1.90 -1.42 9.84
N ARG A 124 2.80 -1.75 10.76
CA ARG A 124 4.24 -1.73 10.50
C ARG A 124 4.85 -3.02 11.02
N LEU A 125 5.37 -3.84 10.12
CA LEU A 125 5.65 -5.25 10.39
C LEU A 125 6.94 -5.68 9.68
N PRO A 126 7.76 -6.57 10.27
CA PRO A 126 8.92 -7.13 9.58
C PRO A 126 8.52 -8.05 8.41
N TRP A 127 7.34 -8.64 8.47
CA TRP A 127 6.75 -9.45 7.42
C TRP A 127 5.22 -9.40 7.46
N VAL A 128 4.58 -9.71 6.35
CA VAL A 128 3.11 -9.86 6.23
C VAL A 128 2.76 -10.96 5.24
N ASN A 129 1.84 -11.85 5.65
CA ASN A 129 1.18 -12.81 4.79
C ASN A 129 -0.12 -12.23 4.26
N ILE A 130 -0.43 -12.52 3.00
CA ILE A 130 -1.63 -12.03 2.34
C ILE A 130 -2.31 -13.18 1.63
N LYS A 131 -3.55 -13.44 2.03
CA LYS A 131 -4.42 -14.40 1.36
C LYS A 131 -5.60 -13.70 0.75
N VAL A 132 -5.95 -14.04 -0.48
CA VAL A 132 -7.12 -13.48 -1.15
C VAL A 132 -7.96 -14.59 -1.78
N ALA A 133 -9.27 -14.38 -1.83
CA ALA A 133 -10.18 -15.40 -2.36
C ALA A 133 -10.10 -15.55 -3.89
N GLN A 134 -9.67 -14.51 -4.61
CA GLN A 134 -9.50 -14.48 -6.06
C GLN A 134 -8.23 -13.69 -6.37
N GLY A 135 -7.43 -14.19 -7.32
CA GLY A 135 -6.07 -13.73 -7.63
C GLY A 135 -5.85 -12.23 -7.44
N LEU A 136 -4.89 -11.90 -6.58
CA LEU A 136 -4.49 -10.54 -6.29
C LEU A 136 -3.42 -10.12 -7.31
N TYR A 137 -3.71 -9.04 -8.02
CA TYR A 137 -2.74 -8.35 -8.86
C TYR A 137 -1.97 -7.34 -8.02
N ILE A 138 -0.69 -7.63 -7.78
CA ILE A 138 0.26 -6.73 -7.14
C ILE A 138 1.20 -6.18 -8.20
N ASN A 139 1.50 -4.90 -8.11
CA ASN A 139 2.62 -4.28 -8.81
C ASN A 139 3.79 -4.10 -7.84
N LEU A 140 4.93 -4.72 -8.13
CA LEU A 140 6.19 -4.60 -7.42
C LEU A 140 7.08 -3.60 -8.17
N ASP A 141 7.14 -2.34 -7.75
CA ASP A 141 7.97 -1.29 -8.41
C ASP A 141 7.78 -1.13 -9.93
N GLY A 142 6.65 -1.58 -10.48
CA GLY A 142 6.36 -1.54 -11.92
C GLY A 142 6.25 -2.92 -12.57
N GLU A 143 6.63 -3.98 -11.86
CA GLU A 143 6.54 -5.37 -12.31
C GLU A 143 5.29 -6.06 -11.77
N PRO A 144 4.46 -6.70 -12.60
CA PRO A 144 3.26 -7.39 -12.14
C PRO A 144 3.60 -8.73 -11.46
N LEU A 145 2.88 -9.02 -10.37
CA LEU A 145 2.86 -10.28 -9.63
C LEU A 145 1.39 -10.67 -9.41
N GLU A 146 1.04 -11.91 -9.74
CA GLU A 146 -0.27 -12.49 -9.48
C GLU A 146 -0.12 -13.65 -8.49
N GLY A 147 -0.96 -13.69 -7.46
CA GLY A 147 -0.99 -14.77 -6.49
C GLY A 147 -2.18 -14.66 -5.54
N ASP A 148 -2.50 -15.76 -4.88
CA ASP A 148 -3.59 -15.88 -3.90
C ASP A 148 -3.09 -16.09 -2.46
N ASP A 149 -1.84 -16.53 -2.30
CA ASP A 149 -1.12 -16.64 -1.02
C ASP A 149 0.31 -16.08 -1.19
N LEU A 150 0.55 -14.89 -0.64
CA LEU A 150 1.78 -14.13 -0.84
C LEU A 150 2.43 -13.78 0.51
N HIS A 151 3.74 -13.97 0.58
CA HIS A 151 4.57 -13.59 1.73
C HIS A 151 5.49 -12.43 1.37
N PHE A 152 5.39 -11.34 2.12
CA PHE A 152 6.26 -10.18 2.03
C PHE A 152 7.12 -10.10 3.29
N GLU A 153 8.43 -9.97 3.11
CA GLU A 153 9.40 -9.89 4.21
C GLU A 153 10.41 -8.79 3.93
N ALA A 154 10.69 -7.96 4.94
CA ALA A 154 11.78 -7.01 4.88
C ALA A 154 13.12 -7.76 4.92
N LEU A 155 14.07 -7.36 4.08
CA LEU A 155 15.45 -7.85 4.13
C LEU A 155 16.35 -6.74 4.69
N PRO A 156 16.62 -6.72 6.01
CA PRO A 156 17.31 -5.60 6.65
C PRO A 156 18.71 -5.44 6.07
N LYS A 157 19.04 -4.21 5.64
CA LYS A 157 20.37 -3.84 5.14
C LYS A 157 20.87 -4.66 3.94
N ALA A 158 19.95 -5.19 3.12
CA ALA A 158 20.30 -6.01 1.96
C ALA A 158 21.03 -5.25 0.83
N LEU A 159 20.84 -3.92 0.75
CA LEU A 159 21.43 -3.07 -0.28
C LEU A 159 22.03 -1.79 0.32
N ARG A 160 23.20 -1.38 -0.16
CA ARG A 160 23.80 -0.07 0.14
C ARG A 160 23.43 0.92 -0.95
N VAL A 161 22.84 2.04 -0.57
CA VAL A 161 22.36 3.09 -1.49
C VAL A 161 23.02 4.42 -1.11
N HIS A 162 23.47 5.18 -2.11
CA HIS A 162 23.93 6.54 -1.89
C HIS A 162 22.72 7.46 -1.68
N LEU A 163 22.62 8.07 -0.50
CA LEU A 163 21.53 8.95 -0.12
C LEU A 163 22.08 10.31 0.34
N PRO A 164 21.28 11.40 0.25
CA PRO A 164 21.55 12.63 0.98
C PRO A 164 21.66 12.39 2.49
N VAL A 165 22.48 13.19 3.18
CA VAL A 165 22.70 13.07 4.64
C VAL A 165 21.40 13.25 5.43
N ASP A 166 20.48 14.04 4.91
CA ASP A 166 19.18 14.39 5.47
C ASP A 166 18.03 13.64 4.78
N SER A 167 18.32 12.49 4.16
CA SER A 167 17.29 11.71 3.48
C SER A 167 16.11 11.42 4.43
N PRO A 168 14.88 11.80 4.06
CA PRO A 168 13.73 11.63 4.94
C PRO A 168 13.32 10.16 5.10
N LEU A 169 13.88 9.25 4.31
CA LEU A 169 13.54 7.82 4.27
C LEU A 169 14.36 6.95 5.21
N VAL A 170 15.30 7.50 5.98
CA VAL A 170 16.14 6.71 6.90
C VAL A 170 16.10 7.29 8.31
N VAL A 171 16.08 6.42 9.31
CA VAL A 171 16.15 6.79 10.74
C VAL A 171 17.57 7.22 11.10
N LYS A 172 18.57 6.54 10.54
CA LYS A 172 19.97 6.91 10.65
C LYS A 172 20.55 6.95 9.25
N ALA A 173 20.92 8.15 8.78
CA ALA A 173 22.02 8.21 7.83
C ALA A 173 23.23 7.67 8.60
N ASP A 174 23.52 6.36 8.47
CA ASP A 174 24.72 5.78 9.06
C ASP A 174 25.88 6.74 8.73
N ASP A 175 26.70 7.08 9.72
CA ASP A 175 27.87 7.98 9.65
C ASP A 175 28.97 7.44 8.70
N LEU A 176 28.61 6.99 7.50
CA LEU A 176 29.47 6.42 6.47
C LEU A 176 30.40 7.48 5.85
N LEU A 177 30.19 8.77 6.15
CA LEU A 177 31.13 9.83 5.81
C LEU A 177 32.36 9.85 6.74
N ALA A 178 32.37 9.10 7.84
CA ALA A 178 33.54 8.99 8.74
C ALA A 178 34.69 8.12 8.18
N HIS A 179 34.55 7.57 6.97
CA HIS A 179 35.60 6.79 6.29
C HIS A 179 36.17 7.46 5.04
N ARG A 180 36.03 8.78 4.92
CA ARG A 180 36.86 9.57 4.00
C ARG A 180 38.05 10.18 4.76
N GLU A 181 39.03 9.34 5.09
CA GLU A 181 40.42 9.75 5.35
C GLU A 181 41.33 9.13 4.29
#